data_AF-A0A5J5JYM3-F1
#
_entry.id   AF-A0A5J5JYM3-F1
#
_cell.length_a   1.000
_cell.length_b   1.000
_cell.length_c   1.000
_cell.angle_alpha   90.00
_cell.angle_beta   90.00
_cell.angle_gamma   90.00
#
_symmetry.space_group_name_H-M   'P 1'
#
loop_
_entity.id
_entity.type
_entity.pdbx_description
1 polymer ?
#
loop_
_entity_poly.entity_id
_entity_poly.type
_entity_poly.pdbx_seq_one_letter_code
_entity_poly.pdbx_strand_id
1 'polypeptide(L)'
;MMTEVETFRLMGWTWDVSAAKKYAASRHPGGHLRPRHWAGLLALIDIDQAHAELVDLSEPLIAVPASPRGGPLVIDGWHRIARALREGVTELPVILLSKEEEYACRIHGGSRCNGWA
;
A
#
# COMPACT_ATOMS: atom_id res chain seq x y z
N MET A 1 -6.89 20.88 -15.98
CA MET A 1 -7.20 20.22 -14.70
C MET A 1 -6.00 19.39 -14.32
N MET A 2 -5.27 19.76 -13.27
CA MET A 2 -4.23 18.90 -12.71
C MET A 2 -4.96 17.81 -11.93
N THR A 3 -4.89 16.56 -12.40
CA THR A 3 -5.35 15.42 -11.60
C THR A 3 -4.48 15.36 -10.36
N GLU A 4 -5.07 15.54 -9.18
CA GLU A 4 -4.33 15.43 -7.93
C GLU A 4 -3.72 14.02 -7.84
N VAL A 5 -2.41 13.98 -7.62
CA VAL A 5 -1.69 12.71 -7.46
C VAL A 5 -1.96 12.23 -6.04
N GLU A 6 -2.63 11.09 -5.91
CA GLU A 6 -2.78 10.41 -4.64
C GLU A 6 -1.40 9.92 -4.17
N THR A 7 -1.01 10.27 -2.95
CA THR A 7 0.29 9.88 -2.39
C THR A 7 0.13 9.21 -1.04
N PHE A 8 1.00 8.25 -0.76
CA PHE A 8 1.15 7.66 0.56
C PHE A 8 2.48 8.11 1.15
N ARG A 9 2.44 8.69 2.34
CA ARG A 9 3.62 9.12 3.08
C ARG A 9 3.71 8.34 4.37
N LEU A 10 4.89 7.77 4.62
CA LEU A 10 5.22 7.18 5.91
C LEU A 10 6.62 7.64 6.30
N MET A 11 6.70 8.46 7.34
CA MET A 11 7.95 9.06 7.81
C MET A 11 8.69 9.78 6.66
N GLY A 12 9.96 9.45 6.41
CA GLY A 12 10.78 10.04 5.35
C GLY A 12 10.56 9.48 3.94
N TRP A 13 9.56 8.60 3.74
CA TRP A 13 9.26 7.98 2.46
C TRP A 13 7.94 8.48 1.89
N THR A 14 7.85 8.58 0.57
CA THR A 14 6.62 8.96 -0.13
C THR A 14 6.51 8.20 -1.46
N TRP A 15 5.32 7.68 -1.73
CA TRP A 15 4.97 6.98 -2.97
C TRP A 15 3.79 7.63 -3.67
N ASP A 16 3.82 7.60 -5.01
CA ASP A 16 2.71 7.92 -5.90
C ASP A 16 1.78 6.69 -5.98
N VAL A 17 0.64 6.77 -5.28
CA VAL A 17 -0.38 5.72 -5.24
C VAL A 17 -1.16 5.69 -6.57
N SER A 18 -1.31 6.82 -7.25
CA SER A 18 -1.94 6.87 -8.57
C SER A 18 -1.15 6.09 -9.60
N ALA A 19 0.19 6.15 -9.57
CA ALA A 19 1.06 5.33 -10.38
C ALA A 19 0.99 3.85 -9.98
N ALA A 20 1.00 3.55 -8.67
CA ALA A 20 0.88 2.19 -8.16
C ALA A 20 -0.42 1.51 -8.62
N LYS A 21 -1.54 2.24 -8.57
CA LYS A 21 -2.86 1.78 -9.07
C LYS A 21 -2.82 1.44 -10.57
N LYS A 22 -2.07 2.19 -11.38
CA LYS A 22 -1.90 1.88 -12.82
C LYS A 22 -1.18 0.55 -13.03
N TYR A 23 -0.14 0.25 -12.26
CA TYR A 23 0.53 -1.05 -12.32
C TYR A 23 -0.38 -2.20 -11.87
N ALA A 24 -1.23 -1.94 -10.88
CA ALA A 24 -2.14 -2.93 -10.30
C ALA A 24 -3.43 -3.17 -11.14
N ALA A 25 -3.85 -2.21 -11.97
CA ALA A 25 -5.19 -2.15 -12.59
C ALA A 25 -5.65 -3.42 -13.33
N SER A 26 -4.73 -4.18 -13.94
CA SER A 26 -5.04 -5.40 -14.70
C SER A 26 -4.58 -6.69 -14.02
N ARG A 27 -4.16 -6.62 -12.76
CA ARG A 27 -3.62 -7.76 -12.03
C ARG A 27 -4.66 -8.43 -11.17
N HIS A 28 -4.58 -9.75 -11.13
CA HIS A 28 -5.24 -10.53 -10.10
C HIS A 28 -4.40 -10.50 -8.83
N PRO A 29 -5.01 -10.49 -7.63
CA PRO A 29 -4.28 -10.56 -6.37
C PRO A 29 -3.36 -11.79 -6.34
N GLY A 30 -2.08 -11.56 -6.07
CA GLY A 30 -1.06 -12.62 -6.01
C GLY A 30 -0.96 -13.30 -4.64
N GLY A 31 -1.73 -12.83 -3.66
CA GLY A 31 -1.73 -13.38 -2.31
C GLY A 31 -2.73 -12.68 -1.39
N HIS A 32 -2.65 -13.04 -0.12
CA HIS A 32 -3.46 -12.45 0.94
C HIS A 32 -2.58 -11.92 2.07
N LEU A 33 -3.05 -10.85 2.71
CA LEU A 33 -2.42 -10.22 3.86
C LEU A 33 -3.38 -10.31 5.05
N ARG A 34 -2.82 -10.51 6.26
CA ARG A 34 -3.59 -10.50 7.50
C ARG A 34 -3.64 -9.09 8.08
N PRO A 35 -4.82 -8.43 8.18
CA PRO A 35 -4.94 -7.05 8.68
C PRO A 35 -4.33 -6.85 10.07
N ARG A 36 -4.38 -7.86 10.94
CA ARG A 36 -3.81 -7.82 12.29
C ARG A 36 -2.30 -7.49 12.33
N HIS A 37 -1.54 -7.85 11.30
CA HIS A 37 -0.10 -7.54 11.24
C HIS A 37 0.16 -6.03 11.02
N TRP A 38 -0.87 -5.28 10.66
CA TRP A 38 -0.82 -3.86 10.30
C TRP A 38 -1.51 -2.97 11.34
N ALA A 39 -2.19 -3.56 12.32
CA ALA A 39 -3.00 -2.83 13.31
C ALA A 39 -2.21 -1.73 14.03
N GLY A 40 -0.95 -2.01 14.40
CA GLY A 40 -0.09 -1.03 15.08
C GLY A 40 0.25 0.20 14.23
N LEU A 41 0.27 0.06 12.90
CA LEU A 41 0.58 1.17 11.99
C LEU A 41 -0.62 2.09 11.75
N LEU A 42 -1.85 1.65 12.03
CA LEU A 42 -3.05 2.49 11.86
C LEU A 42 -3.01 3.78 12.71
N ALA A 43 -2.30 3.78 13.83
CA ALA A 43 -2.11 4.98 14.65
C ALA A 43 -1.28 6.08 13.95
N LEU A 44 -0.61 5.74 12.83
CA LEU A 44 0.20 6.66 12.02
C LEU A 44 -0.49 7.05 10.71
N ILE A 45 -1.66 6.49 10.41
CA ILE A 45 -2.38 6.71 9.15
C ILE A 45 -3.66 7.49 9.43
N ASP A 46 -3.92 8.50 8.61
CA ASP A 46 -5.20 9.20 8.64
C ASP A 46 -6.28 8.31 8.00
N ILE A 47 -7.29 7.97 8.79
CA ILE A 47 -8.40 7.10 8.38
C ILE A 47 -9.69 7.90 8.48
N ASP A 48 -10.27 8.23 7.34
CA ASP A 48 -11.63 8.71 7.26
C ASP A 48 -12.57 7.54 7.56
N GLN A 49 -13.24 7.61 8.71
CA GLN A 49 -14.15 6.54 9.16
C GLN A 49 -15.37 6.39 8.24
N ALA A 50 -15.90 7.50 7.72
CA ALA A 50 -17.05 7.46 6.81
C ALA A 50 -16.65 6.82 5.48
N HIS A 51 -15.45 7.13 4.98
CA HIS A 51 -14.91 6.46 3.80
C HIS A 51 -14.65 4.97 4.07
N ALA A 52 -14.07 4.62 5.21
CA ALA A 52 -13.79 3.24 5.60
C ALA A 52 -15.06 2.37 5.72
N GLU A 53 -16.24 2.93 5.94
CA GLU A 53 -17.50 2.16 5.91
C GLU A 53 -17.93 1.76 4.49
N LEU A 54 -17.49 2.50 3.48
CA LEU A 54 -17.94 2.35 2.10
C LEU A 54 -16.99 1.52 1.22
N VAL A 55 -15.74 1.33 1.64
CA VAL A 55 -14.74 0.59 0.85
C VAL A 55 -15.10 -0.88 0.68
N ASP A 56 -14.96 -1.42 -0.53
CA ASP A 56 -15.14 -2.86 -0.79
C ASP A 56 -13.93 -3.65 -0.29
N LEU A 57 -14.16 -4.65 0.58
CA LEU A 57 -13.10 -5.53 1.09
C LEU A 57 -12.62 -6.58 0.08
N SER A 58 -13.35 -6.76 -1.03
CA SER A 58 -12.92 -7.62 -2.14
C SER A 58 -11.84 -6.97 -3.01
N GLU A 59 -11.73 -5.64 -2.96
CA GLU A 59 -10.69 -4.92 -3.68
C GLU A 59 -9.30 -5.15 -3.05
N PRO A 60 -8.27 -5.43 -3.87
CA PRO A 60 -6.95 -5.69 -3.35
C PRO A 60 -6.33 -4.47 -2.66
N LEU A 61 -5.55 -4.75 -1.63
CA LEU A 61 -4.52 -3.84 -1.14
C LEU A 61 -3.38 -3.74 -2.15
N ILE A 62 -2.66 -2.63 -2.16
CA ILE A 62 -1.40 -2.51 -2.92
C ILE A 62 -0.25 -2.43 -1.92
N ALA A 63 0.71 -3.33 -2.09
CA ALA A 63 1.91 -3.37 -1.27
C ALA A 63 3.16 -3.32 -2.14
N VAL A 64 4.26 -2.89 -1.53
CA VAL A 64 5.56 -2.75 -2.16
C VAL A 64 6.65 -3.41 -1.32
N PRO A 65 7.78 -3.86 -1.90
CA PRO A 65 8.91 -4.37 -1.13
C PRO A 65 9.56 -3.24 -0.30
N ALA A 66 9.48 -3.32 1.03
CA ALA A 66 9.98 -2.27 1.94
C ALA A 66 11.51 -2.25 2.08
N SER A 67 12.15 -3.43 2.02
CA SER A 67 13.60 -3.61 2.00
C SER A 67 13.97 -5.06 1.67
N PRO A 68 15.23 -5.41 1.36
CA PRO A 68 15.65 -6.79 1.10
C PRO A 68 15.44 -7.76 2.27
N ARG A 69 15.28 -7.25 3.50
CA ARG A 69 15.08 -8.03 4.73
C ARG A 69 13.73 -7.78 5.41
N GLY A 70 12.98 -6.78 4.96
CA GLY A 70 11.68 -6.41 5.49
C GLY A 70 10.55 -7.07 4.70
N GLY A 71 9.44 -7.33 5.38
CA GLY A 71 8.19 -7.72 4.72
C GLY A 71 7.66 -6.62 3.78
N PRO A 72 6.64 -6.94 2.97
CA PRO A 72 6.00 -5.95 2.11
C PRO A 72 5.40 -4.80 2.95
N LEU A 73 5.43 -3.57 2.43
CA LEU A 73 4.78 -2.38 2.98
C LEU A 73 3.50 -2.07 2.21
N VAL A 74 2.37 -1.95 2.90
CA VAL A 74 1.11 -1.50 2.28
C VAL A 74 1.19 0.00 2.01
N ILE A 75 0.90 0.39 0.77
CA ILE A 75 0.86 1.79 0.32
C ILE A 75 -0.54 2.24 -0.12
N ASP A 76 -1.46 1.31 -0.36
CA ASP A 76 -2.88 1.59 -0.64
C ASP A 76 -3.80 0.57 0.06
N GLY A 77 -4.97 1.04 0.51
CA GLY A 77 -5.99 0.21 1.15
C GLY A 77 -6.02 0.25 2.68
N TRP A 78 -5.46 1.27 3.31
CA TRP A 78 -5.49 1.43 4.77
C TRP A 78 -6.90 1.54 5.35
N HIS A 79 -7.83 2.18 4.64
CA HIS A 79 -9.26 2.18 4.99
C HIS A 79 -9.86 0.76 4.98
N ARG A 80 -9.49 -0.08 3.99
CA ARG A 80 -9.90 -1.50 3.93
C ARG A 80 -9.32 -2.30 5.10
N ILE A 81 -8.07 -2.05 5.47
CA ILE A 81 -7.46 -2.66 6.67
C ILE A 81 -8.22 -2.28 7.94
N ALA A 82 -8.52 -0.98 8.12
CA ALA A 82 -9.26 -0.49 9.28
C ALA A 82 -10.66 -1.14 9.37
N ARG A 83 -11.40 -1.18 8.25
CA ARG A 83 -12.70 -1.85 8.16
C ARG A 83 -12.60 -3.34 8.45
N ALA A 84 -11.64 -4.05 7.86
CA ALA A 84 -11.45 -5.48 8.06
C ALA A 84 -11.17 -5.84 9.52
N LEU A 85 -10.36 -5.04 10.22
CA LEU A 85 -10.11 -5.24 11.66
C LEU A 85 -11.39 -5.07 12.50
N ARG A 86 -12.20 -4.06 12.18
CA ARG A 86 -13.49 -3.81 12.84
C ARG A 86 -14.49 -4.95 12.61
N GLU A 87 -14.54 -5.48 11.38
CA GLU A 87 -15.48 -6.54 10.97
C GLU A 87 -14.96 -7.96 11.25
N GLY A 88 -13.74 -8.10 11.79
CA GLY A 88 -13.14 -9.40 12.08
C GLY A 88 -12.70 -10.19 10.83
N VAL A 89 -12.56 -9.53 9.67
CA VAL A 89 -12.06 -10.14 8.44
C VAL A 89 -10.57 -10.43 8.59
N THR A 90 -10.20 -11.70 8.45
CA THR A 90 -8.85 -12.16 8.81
C THR A 90 -7.83 -12.02 7.69
N GLU A 91 -8.28 -11.92 6.44
CA GLU A 91 -7.44 -11.89 5.24
C GLU A 91 -8.03 -10.93 4.21
N LEU A 92 -7.17 -10.13 3.57
CA LEU A 92 -7.51 -9.26 2.45
C LEU A 92 -6.65 -9.60 1.24
N PRO A 93 -7.20 -9.56 0.02
CA PRO A 93 -6.42 -9.75 -1.20
C PRO A 93 -5.35 -8.65 -1.31
N VAL A 94 -4.17 -8.99 -1.82
CA VAL A 94 -3.08 -8.04 -2.01
C VAL A 94 -2.38 -8.23 -3.34
N ILE A 95 -2.05 -7.13 -3.98
CA ILE A 95 -1.14 -7.05 -5.11
C ILE A 95 0.20 -6.53 -4.58
N LEU A 96 1.24 -7.35 -4.70
CA LEU A 96 2.61 -6.94 -4.43
C LEU A 96 3.24 -6.44 -5.72
N LEU A 97 3.63 -5.16 -5.75
CA LEU A 97 4.40 -4.61 -6.85
C LEU A 97 5.83 -5.17 -6.86
N SER A 98 6.44 -5.20 -8.03
CA SER A 98 7.85 -5.54 -8.16
C SER A 98 8.73 -4.44 -7.54
N LYS A 99 10.03 -4.71 -7.40
CA LYS A 99 10.99 -3.68 -6.95
C LYS A 99 11.05 -2.53 -7.95
N GLU A 100 11.07 -2.84 -9.23
CA GLU A 100 11.15 -1.87 -10.33
C GLU A 100 9.92 -0.94 -10.34
N GLU A 101 8.74 -1.50 -10.11
CA GLU A 101 7.48 -0.76 -10.03
C GLU A 101 7.42 0.12 -8.77
N GLU A 102 7.85 -0.42 -7.64
CA GLU A 102 8.01 0.34 -6.41
C GLU A 102 8.93 1.54 -6.61
N TYR A 103 10.08 1.34 -7.26
CA TYR A 103 11.01 2.42 -7.58
C TYR A 103 10.39 3.46 -8.50
N ALA A 104 9.62 3.04 -9.50
CA ALA A 104 8.91 3.95 -10.39
C ALA A 104 7.83 4.78 -9.68
N CYS A 105 7.24 4.25 -8.60
CA CYS A 105 6.24 4.95 -7.80
C CYS A 105 6.86 5.78 -6.66
N ARG A 106 8.12 5.57 -6.29
CA ARG A 106 8.74 6.25 -5.14
C ARG A 106 9.12 7.70 -5.48
N ILE A 107 8.54 8.65 -4.78
CA ILE A 107 8.84 10.08 -4.88
C ILE A 107 10.02 10.45 -3.97
N HIS A 108 10.01 9.97 -2.71
CA HIS A 108 11.05 10.23 -1.72
C HIS A 108 11.39 8.98 -0.91
N GLY A 109 12.67 8.81 -0.53
CA GLY A 109 13.13 7.78 0.41
C GLY A 109 14.27 6.87 -0.11
N GLY A 110 15.35 6.76 0.67
CA GLY A 110 16.55 5.95 0.35
C GLY A 110 17.35 6.46 -0.85
N SER A 111 18.62 6.05 -0.95
CA SER A 111 19.41 6.26 -2.18
C SER A 111 19.00 5.22 -3.23
N ARG A 112 19.08 5.58 -4.52
CA ARG A 112 19.25 4.57 -5.58
C ARG A 112 20.47 3.75 -5.14
N CYS A 113 20.31 2.46 -4.84
CA CYS A 113 21.46 1.59 -4.97
C CYS A 113 21.76 1.53 -6.46
N ASN A 114 22.46 2.54 -6.98
CA ASN A 114 23.29 2.33 -8.16
C ASN A 114 24.20 1.18 -7.74
N GLY A 115 24.05 0.03 -8.38
CA GLY A 115 24.98 -1.08 -8.20
C GLY A 115 26.40 -0.52 -8.28
N TRP A 116 27.20 -0.81 -7.26
CA TRP A 116 28.64 -0.72 -7.39
C TRP A 116 29.15 -2.10 -7.80
N ALA A 117 30.08 -2.06 -8.77
CA ALA A 117 30.75 -3.14 -9.51
C ALA A 117 29.97 -3.70 -10.72
#